data_AF-A0A3P8PFW7-F1
#
_entry.id   AF-A0A3P8PFW7-F1
#
_cell.length_a   1.000
_cell.length_b   1.000
_cell.length_c   1.000
_cell.angle_alpha   90.00
_cell.angle_beta   90.00
_cell.angle_gamma   90.00
#
_symmetry.space_group_name_H-M   'P 1'
#
loop_
_entity.id
_entity.type
_entity.pdbx_description
1 polymer ?
#
loop_
_entity_poly.entity_id
_entity_poly.type
_entity_poly.pdbx_seq_one_letter_code
_entity_poly.pdbx_strand_id
1 'polypeptide(L)'
;MADFLPSRSVLSAFFPNCLLTRGEAEQLRKSKEIDKCIHRDKTYVKRLVKILLLGAGESGKSTFLKQMRIIHGQDFDQKAKEEFRATIFSNVIKGIRVLVDAREKLHIPWGNTSNQRHGNTMMAFDTRSAMAHGHGMVEPKVFQHYLPSIKALWADQGIQNAYDRRREFQLDFTTQPFLVCDAVMCC
;
A
#
# COMPACT_ATOMS: atom_id res chain seq x y z
N MET A 1 63.76 -28.53 40.87
CA MET A 1 62.82 -29.18 39.94
C MET A 1 61.76 -28.15 39.63
N ALA A 2 61.85 -27.51 38.46
CA ALA A 2 60.93 -26.46 38.06
C ALA A 2 59.74 -27.12 37.37
N ASP A 3 58.58 -27.08 38.02
CA ASP A 3 57.34 -27.62 37.48
C ASP A 3 56.91 -26.78 36.28
N PHE A 4 57.06 -27.38 35.11
CA PHE A 4 56.68 -26.86 33.81
C PHE A 4 55.15 -26.91 33.72
N LEU A 5 54.45 -25.95 34.35
CA LEU A 5 53.01 -25.83 34.18
C LEU A 5 52.73 -25.48 32.70
N PRO A 6 51.99 -26.32 31.96
CA PRO A 6 51.73 -26.06 30.56
C PRO A 6 50.87 -24.80 30.42
N SER A 7 51.30 -23.92 29.51
CA SER A 7 50.55 -22.74 29.08
C SER A 7 49.08 -23.09 28.79
N ARG A 8 48.18 -22.16 29.15
CA ARG A 8 46.72 -22.22 28.93
C ARG A 8 46.35 -22.63 27.50
N SER A 9 47.22 -22.37 26.52
CA SER A 9 47.07 -22.77 25.12
C SER A 9 47.10 -24.29 24.88
N VAL A 10 47.92 -25.04 25.63
CA VAL A 10 48.09 -26.49 25.46
C VAL A 10 46.89 -27.26 26.03
N LEU A 11 46.35 -26.79 27.16
CA LEU A 11 45.17 -27.36 27.79
C LEU A 11 43.87 -27.06 27.00
N SER A 12 43.81 -25.94 26.28
CA SER A 12 42.71 -25.60 25.37
C SER A 12 42.56 -26.58 24.19
N ALA A 13 43.65 -27.24 23.77
CA ALA A 13 43.63 -28.20 22.66
C ALA A 13 43.11 -29.59 23.07
N PHE A 14 43.31 -29.98 24.34
CA PHE A 14 42.91 -31.29 24.86
C PHE A 14 41.57 -31.29 25.60
N PHE A 15 41.15 -30.15 26.19
CA PHE A 15 39.87 -30.02 26.91
C PHE A 15 39.14 -28.72 26.55
N PRO A 16 38.53 -28.62 25.36
CA PRO A 16 38.00 -27.37 24.82
C PRO A 16 36.84 -26.76 25.62
N ASN A 17 36.20 -27.53 26.51
CA ASN A 17 35.08 -27.06 27.34
C ASN A 17 35.42 -26.86 28.83
N CYS A 18 36.63 -27.19 29.29
CA CYS A 18 36.99 -27.09 30.72
C CYS A 18 37.66 -25.77 31.13
N LEU A 19 38.03 -24.91 30.17
CA LEU A 19 38.76 -23.65 30.43
C LEU A 19 38.01 -22.37 30.05
N LEU A 20 36.79 -22.49 29.53
CA LEU A 20 35.98 -21.34 29.18
C LEU A 20 35.54 -20.62 30.44
N THR A 21 35.75 -19.30 30.50
CA THR A 21 35.04 -18.48 31.48
C THR A 21 33.54 -18.60 31.24
N ARG A 22 32.71 -18.45 32.29
CA ARG A 22 31.24 -18.52 32.18
C ARG A 22 30.70 -17.67 31.02
N GLY A 23 31.27 -16.48 30.81
CA GLY A 23 30.93 -15.60 29.70
C GLY A 23 31.25 -16.18 28.32
N GLU A 24 32.43 -16.79 28.13
CA GLU A 24 32.81 -17.42 26.86
C GLU A 24 31.95 -18.66 26.53
N ALA A 25 31.61 -19.45 27.55
CA ALA A 25 30.71 -20.60 27.40
C ALA A 25 29.28 -20.15 27.01
N GLU A 26 28.78 -19.06 27.59
CA GLU A 26 27.50 -18.46 27.23
C GLU A 26 27.51 -17.87 25.81
N GLN A 27 28.59 -17.18 25.42
CA GLN A 27 28.75 -16.64 24.06
C GLN A 27 28.81 -17.75 23.02
N LEU A 28 29.54 -18.83 23.29
CA LEU A 28 29.60 -20.00 22.41
C LEU A 28 28.22 -20.68 22.29
N ARG A 29 27.46 -20.75 23.38
CA ARG A 29 26.10 -21.28 23.35
C ARG A 29 25.18 -20.40 22.51
N LYS A 30 25.22 -19.08 22.69
CA LYS A 30 24.49 -18.12 21.86
C LYS A 30 24.88 -18.22 20.38
N SER A 31 26.17 -18.29 20.07
CA SER A 31 26.66 -18.46 18.69
C SER A 31 26.10 -19.73 18.05
N LYS A 32 26.14 -20.86 18.76
CA LYS A 32 25.58 -22.14 18.28
C LYS A 32 24.05 -22.07 18.08
N GLU A 33 23.33 -21.32 18.91
CA GLU A 33 21.89 -21.09 18.73
C GLU A 33 21.62 -20.23 17.49
N ILE A 34 22.41 -19.18 17.25
CA ILE A 34 22.33 -18.32 16.06
C ILE A 34 22.62 -19.15 14.79
N ASP A 35 23.68 -19.94 14.77
CA ASP A 35 24.05 -20.77 13.61
C ASP A 35 22.94 -21.77 13.25
N LYS A 36 22.26 -22.34 14.26
CA LYS A 36 21.10 -23.20 14.06
C LYS A 36 19.92 -22.43 13.44
N CYS A 37 19.64 -21.22 13.89
CA CYS A 37 18.61 -20.36 13.30
C CYS A 37 18.94 -20.02 11.84
N ILE A 38 20.18 -19.59 11.55
CA ILE A 38 20.63 -19.28 10.19
C ILE A 38 20.48 -20.49 9.26
N HIS A 39 20.82 -21.69 9.72
CA HIS A 39 20.70 -22.90 8.92
C HIS A 39 19.23 -23.24 8.60
N ARG A 40 18.33 -23.05 9.58
CA ARG A 40 16.88 -23.22 9.39
C ARG A 40 16.35 -22.21 8.36
N ASP A 41 16.71 -20.94 8.51
CA ASP A 41 16.29 -19.87 7.60
C ASP A 41 16.81 -20.09 6.17
N LYS A 42 18.07 -20.53 6.03
CA LYS A 42 18.64 -20.88 4.71
C LYS A 42 17.87 -22.00 4.03
N THR A 43 17.44 -23.01 4.79
CA THR A 43 16.64 -24.12 4.26
C THR A 43 15.23 -23.66 3.89
N TYR A 44 14.63 -22.80 4.70
CA TYR A 44 13.34 -22.17 4.41
C TYR A 44 13.39 -21.34 3.13
N VAL A 45 14.36 -20.41 3.03
CA VAL A 45 14.54 -19.54 1.85
C VAL A 45 14.81 -20.33 0.58
N LYS A 46 15.58 -21.43 0.65
CA LYS A 46 15.81 -22.33 -0.50
C LYS A 46 14.53 -22.97 -1.04
N ARG A 47 13.51 -23.15 -0.20
CA ARG A 47 12.21 -23.72 -0.59
C ARG A 47 11.22 -22.65 -1.06
N LEU A 48 11.51 -21.37 -0.84
CA LEU A 48 10.65 -20.27 -1.28
C LEU A 48 10.75 -20.07 -2.79
N VAL A 49 9.59 -20.03 -3.46
CA VAL A 49 9.49 -19.62 -4.86
C VAL A 49 9.24 -18.11 -4.90
N LYS A 50 10.15 -17.35 -5.51
CA LYS A 50 9.99 -15.90 -5.71
C LYS A 50 9.38 -15.63 -7.08
N ILE A 51 8.28 -14.90 -7.10
CA ILE A 51 7.58 -14.51 -8.33
C ILE A 51 7.72 -13.00 -8.49
N LEU A 52 8.18 -12.54 -9.66
CA LEU A 52 8.21 -11.12 -10.02
C LEU A 52 7.11 -10.84 -11.03
N LEU A 53 6.20 -9.93 -10.70
CA LEU A 53 5.17 -9.49 -11.61
C LEU A 53 5.67 -8.27 -12.40
N LEU A 54 5.82 -8.43 -13.71
CA LEU A 54 6.20 -7.37 -14.64
C LEU A 54 5.00 -6.97 -15.51
N GLY A 55 4.89 -5.69 -15.82
CA GLY A 55 3.82 -5.15 -16.68
C GLY A 55 3.72 -3.63 -16.57
N ALA A 56 3.05 -3.00 -17.54
CA ALA A 56 2.82 -1.56 -17.60
C ALA A 56 2.17 -0.99 -16.32
N GLY A 57 2.26 0.32 -16.10
CA GLY A 57 1.46 1.01 -15.07
C GLY A 57 0.00 0.59 -15.18
N GLU A 58 -0.67 0.40 -14.04
CA GLU A 58 -2.10 0.04 -13.96
C GLU A 58 -2.52 -1.34 -14.52
N SER A 59 -1.59 -2.19 -14.95
CA SER A 59 -1.88 -3.53 -15.50
C SER A 59 -2.49 -4.55 -14.52
N GLY A 60 -2.94 -4.13 -13.34
CA GLY A 60 -3.59 -5.02 -12.36
C GLY A 60 -2.64 -5.87 -11.51
N LYS A 61 -1.32 -5.65 -11.53
CA LYS A 61 -0.35 -6.41 -10.70
C LYS A 61 -0.70 -6.38 -9.20
N SER A 62 -1.03 -5.20 -8.68
CA SER A 62 -1.46 -5.05 -7.29
C SER A 62 -2.78 -5.77 -7.03
N THR A 63 -3.68 -5.82 -8.00
CA THR A 63 -4.95 -6.57 -7.91
C THR A 63 -4.69 -8.07 -7.86
N PHE A 64 -3.79 -8.59 -8.68
CA PHE A 64 -3.39 -10.00 -8.66
C PHE A 64 -2.80 -10.40 -7.31
N LEU A 65 -1.89 -9.59 -6.76
CA LEU A 65 -1.31 -9.85 -5.43
C LEU A 65 -2.37 -9.82 -4.32
N LYS A 66 -3.34 -8.90 -4.40
CA LYS A 66 -4.46 -8.87 -3.45
C LYS A 66 -5.32 -10.12 -3.54
N GLN A 67 -5.62 -10.60 -4.75
CA GLN A 67 -6.37 -11.85 -4.94
C GLN A 67 -5.61 -13.08 -4.43
N MET A 68 -4.29 -13.13 -4.61
CA MET A 68 -3.47 -14.19 -4.04
C MET A 68 -3.56 -14.24 -2.50
N ARG A 69 -3.60 -13.07 -1.83
CA ARG A 69 -3.81 -13.03 -0.37
C ARG A 69 -5.18 -13.57 0.05
N ILE A 70 -6.23 -13.21 -0.69
CA ILE A 70 -7.60 -13.69 -0.44
C ILE A 70 -7.67 -15.21 -0.57
N ILE A 71 -7.13 -15.76 -1.67
CA ILE A 71 -7.16 -17.21 -1.95
C ILE A 71 -6.37 -18.00 -0.90
N HIS A 72 -5.31 -17.42 -0.33
CA HIS A 72 -4.48 -18.07 0.69
C HIS A 72 -4.99 -17.86 2.13
N GLY A 73 -6.22 -17.36 2.29
CA GLY A 73 -6.87 -17.22 3.60
C GLY A 73 -6.19 -16.21 4.52
N GLN A 74 -5.39 -15.28 3.97
CA GLN A 74 -4.85 -14.17 4.75
C GLN A 74 -5.89 -13.06 4.82
N ASP A 75 -6.63 -13.03 5.90
CA ASP A 75 -7.60 -11.95 6.13
C ASP A 75 -6.92 -10.58 6.16
N PHE A 76 -7.64 -9.58 5.65
CA PHE A 76 -7.21 -8.20 5.79
C PHE A 76 -7.51 -7.73 7.21
N ASP A 77 -6.44 -7.42 7.94
CA ASP A 77 -6.53 -6.77 9.24
C ASP A 77 -7.29 -5.44 9.14
N GLN A 78 -7.86 -5.00 10.26
CA GLN A 78 -8.65 -3.78 10.34
C GLN A 78 -7.86 -2.57 9.85
N LYS A 79 -6.57 -2.50 10.19
CA LYS A 79 -5.66 -1.46 9.70
C LYS A 79 -5.55 -1.46 8.17
N ALA A 80 -5.43 -2.64 7.55
CA ALA A 80 -5.36 -2.74 6.08
C ALA A 80 -6.67 -2.31 5.41
N LYS A 81 -7.82 -2.59 6.03
CA LYS A 81 -9.14 -2.12 5.55
C LYS A 81 -9.24 -0.60 5.59
N GLU A 82 -8.75 0.03 6.65
CA GLU A 82 -8.74 1.50 6.79
C GLU A 82 -7.83 2.16 5.74
N GLU A 83 -6.65 1.58 5.49
CA GLU A 83 -5.76 2.01 4.42
C GLU A 83 -6.43 1.89 3.04
N PHE A 84 -7.19 0.82 2.80
CA PHE A 84 -7.97 0.67 1.56
C PHE A 84 -9.08 1.71 1.46
N ARG A 85 -9.80 2.01 2.54
CA ARG A 85 -10.86 3.03 2.55
C ARG A 85 -10.30 4.39 2.16
N ALA A 86 -9.18 4.79 2.77
CA ALA A 86 -8.54 6.07 2.45
C ALA A 86 -8.04 6.13 0.98
N THR A 87 -7.58 5.00 0.44
CA THR A 87 -7.20 4.88 -0.97
C THR A 87 -8.41 5.06 -1.89
N ILE A 88 -9.54 4.43 -1.57
CA ILE A 88 -10.79 4.53 -2.34
C ILE A 88 -11.24 6.00 -2.40
N PHE A 89 -11.24 6.70 -1.26
CA PHE A 89 -11.60 8.12 -1.19
C PHE A 89 -10.71 9.00 -2.07
N SER A 90 -9.39 8.78 -2.02
CA SER A 90 -8.43 9.48 -2.88
C SER A 90 -8.74 9.25 -4.36
N ASN A 91 -9.03 8.00 -4.75
CA ASN A 91 -9.33 7.65 -6.14
C ASN A 91 -10.63 8.28 -6.63
N VAL A 92 -11.69 8.31 -5.80
CA VAL A 92 -12.97 8.94 -6.17
C VAL A 92 -12.80 10.44 -6.42
N ILE A 93 -12.11 11.16 -5.52
CA ILE A 93 -11.88 12.60 -5.69
C ILE A 93 -11.04 12.88 -6.95
N LYS A 94 -9.97 12.11 -7.17
CA LYS A 94 -9.14 12.22 -8.38
C LYS A 94 -9.97 11.94 -9.64
N GLY A 95 -10.80 10.91 -9.63
CA GLY A 95 -11.68 10.55 -10.74
C GLY A 95 -12.63 11.67 -11.14
N ILE A 96 -13.35 12.25 -10.17
CA ILE A 96 -14.23 13.39 -10.42
C ILE A 96 -13.45 14.60 -10.93
N ARG A 97 -12.27 14.89 -10.37
CA ARG A 97 -11.41 15.99 -10.84
C ARG A 97 -11.02 15.82 -12.30
N VAL A 98 -10.63 14.61 -12.70
CA VAL A 98 -10.31 14.29 -14.10
C VAL A 98 -11.53 14.48 -14.99
N LEU A 99 -12.73 14.11 -14.55
CA LEU A 99 -13.96 14.32 -15.32
C LEU A 99 -14.30 15.80 -15.50
N VAL A 100 -14.12 16.62 -14.47
CA VAL A 100 -14.31 18.08 -14.55
C VAL A 100 -13.33 18.70 -15.54
N ASP A 101 -12.05 18.32 -15.46
CA ASP A 101 -10.99 18.77 -16.38
C ASP A 101 -11.25 18.30 -17.83
N ALA A 102 -11.67 17.05 -18.01
CA ALA A 102 -12.03 16.50 -19.31
C ALA A 102 -13.23 17.22 -19.93
N ARG A 103 -14.26 17.54 -19.14
CA ARG A 103 -15.42 18.34 -19.58
C ARG A 103 -15.00 19.70 -20.11
N GLU A 104 -14.02 20.35 -19.49
CA GLU A 104 -13.48 21.64 -19.96
C GLU A 104 -12.71 21.47 -21.28
N LYS A 105 -11.82 20.49 -21.36
CA LYS A 105 -11.01 20.18 -22.57
C LYS A 105 -11.84 19.73 -23.76
N LEU A 106 -12.93 19.01 -23.52
CA LEU A 106 -13.87 18.53 -24.55
C LEU A 106 -14.96 19.56 -24.88
N HIS A 107 -14.92 20.74 -24.25
CA HIS A 107 -15.90 21.83 -24.43
C HIS A 107 -17.37 21.40 -24.22
N ILE A 108 -17.61 20.44 -23.32
CA ILE A 108 -18.97 19.95 -23.02
C ILE A 108 -19.63 20.93 -22.03
N PRO A 109 -20.79 21.53 -22.30
CA PRO A 109 -21.44 22.44 -21.35
C PRO A 109 -21.91 21.71 -20.07
N TRP A 110 -22.13 22.46 -18.98
CA TRP A 110 -22.74 21.90 -17.77
C TRP A 110 -24.20 21.57 -18.03
N GLY A 111 -24.67 20.44 -17.49
CA GLY A 111 -26.12 20.16 -17.46
C GLY A 111 -26.84 21.15 -16.56
N ASN A 112 -26.26 21.45 -15.39
CA ASN A 112 -26.72 22.49 -14.48
C ASN A 112 -25.60 23.51 -14.20
N THR A 113 -25.84 24.78 -14.49
CA THR A 113 -24.85 25.86 -14.30
C THR A 113 -24.43 26.05 -12.83
N SER A 114 -25.25 25.65 -11.86
CA SER A 114 -24.86 25.68 -10.44
C SER A 114 -23.69 24.74 -10.12
N ASN A 115 -23.49 23.69 -10.93
CA ASN A 115 -22.42 22.71 -10.76
C ASN A 115 -21.02 23.28 -11.04
N GLN A 116 -20.93 24.46 -11.67
CA GLN A 116 -19.65 25.17 -11.80
C GLN A 116 -18.99 25.40 -10.43
N ARG A 117 -19.78 25.72 -9.38
CA ARG A 117 -19.24 25.91 -8.03
C ARG A 117 -18.64 24.61 -7.49
N HIS A 118 -19.34 23.50 -7.65
CA HIS A 118 -18.87 22.18 -7.23
C HIS A 118 -17.61 21.76 -7.99
N GLY A 119 -17.54 22.04 -9.30
CA GLY A 119 -16.35 21.81 -10.12
C GLY A 119 -15.14 22.60 -9.61
N ASN A 120 -15.32 23.89 -9.33
CA ASN A 120 -14.25 24.74 -8.77
C ASN A 120 -13.76 24.21 -7.41
N THR A 121 -14.67 23.76 -6.55
CA THR A 121 -14.32 23.13 -5.26
C THR A 121 -13.47 21.85 -5.45
N MET A 122 -13.80 21.01 -6.44
CA MET A 122 -12.99 19.82 -6.74
C MET A 122 -11.62 20.15 -7.31
N MET A 123 -11.54 21.17 -8.16
CA MET A 123 -10.27 21.59 -8.75
C MET A 123 -9.33 22.25 -7.73
N ALA A 124 -9.89 22.90 -6.71
CA ALA A 124 -9.15 23.49 -5.60
C ALA A 124 -8.59 22.44 -4.62
N PHE A 125 -9.00 21.17 -4.71
CA PHE A 125 -8.45 20.12 -3.86
C PHE A 125 -6.97 19.89 -4.22
N ASP A 126 -6.08 20.24 -3.31
CA ASP A 126 -4.66 20.05 -3.51
C ASP A 126 -4.28 18.58 -3.27
N THR A 127 -4.08 17.86 -4.37
CA THR A 127 -3.60 16.48 -4.35
C THR A 127 -2.15 16.40 -3.84
N ARG A 128 -1.36 17.49 -3.91
CA ARG A 128 0.02 17.50 -3.41
C ARG A 128 0.09 17.57 -1.89
N SER A 129 -0.78 18.32 -1.22
CA SER A 129 -0.78 18.38 0.25
C SER A 129 -1.17 17.04 0.90
N ALA A 130 -2.10 16.30 0.28
CA ALA A 130 -2.47 14.94 0.70
C ALA A 130 -1.31 13.94 0.52
N MET A 131 -0.47 14.13 -0.51
CA MET A 131 0.74 13.34 -0.76
C MET A 131 1.92 13.75 0.14
N ALA A 132 1.94 15.00 0.64
CA ALA A 132 3.01 15.53 1.49
C ALA A 132 2.95 15.05 2.96
N HIS A 133 1.77 14.67 3.46
CA HIS A 133 1.59 14.14 4.83
C HIS A 133 1.89 12.63 4.95
N GLY A 134 2.80 12.11 4.12
CA GLY A 134 3.42 10.79 4.29
C GLY A 134 2.64 9.58 3.76
N HIS A 135 1.35 9.69 3.42
CA HIS A 135 0.59 8.53 2.93
C HIS A 135 -0.36 8.74 1.75
N GLY A 136 -0.56 9.96 1.21
CA GLY A 136 -1.47 10.15 0.06
C GLY A 136 -2.94 9.78 0.33
N MET A 137 -3.28 9.61 1.61
CA MET A 137 -4.53 9.06 2.13
C MET A 137 -5.47 10.18 2.50
N VAL A 138 -6.72 10.09 2.05
CA VAL A 138 -7.76 11.06 2.39
C VAL A 138 -8.47 10.59 3.66
N GLU A 139 -8.48 11.43 4.68
CA GLU A 139 -9.24 11.16 5.90
C GLU A 139 -10.75 11.13 5.62
N PRO A 140 -11.53 10.29 6.33
CA PRO A 140 -12.98 10.21 6.15
C PRO A 140 -13.69 11.57 6.29
N LYS A 141 -13.26 12.41 7.24
CA LYS A 141 -13.85 13.73 7.47
C LYS A 141 -13.66 14.67 6.27
N VAL A 142 -12.49 14.61 5.64
CA VAL A 142 -12.20 15.39 4.43
C VAL A 142 -13.08 14.89 3.29
N PHE A 143 -13.16 13.57 3.08
CA PHE A 143 -14.02 13.00 2.04
C PHE A 143 -15.50 13.41 2.20
N GLN A 144 -16.02 13.41 3.43
CA GLN A 144 -17.39 13.85 3.72
C GLN A 144 -17.67 15.31 3.32
N HIS A 145 -16.68 16.20 3.43
CA HIS A 145 -16.82 17.58 2.99
C HIS A 145 -17.02 17.70 1.46
N TYR A 146 -16.35 16.84 0.70
CA TYR A 146 -16.41 16.81 -0.76
C TYR A 146 -17.59 16.00 -1.31
N LEU A 147 -18.18 15.14 -0.49
CA LEU A 147 -19.24 14.21 -0.89
C LEU A 147 -20.47 14.87 -1.55
N PRO A 148 -21.02 16.00 -1.06
CA PRO A 148 -22.15 16.66 -1.71
C PRO A 148 -21.81 17.15 -3.12
N SER A 149 -20.62 17.70 -3.29
CA SER A 149 -20.11 18.16 -4.58
C SER A 149 -19.86 16.99 -5.53
N ILE A 150 -19.34 15.86 -5.04
CA ILE A 150 -19.18 14.62 -5.84
C ILE A 150 -20.54 14.13 -6.35
N LYS A 151 -21.55 14.04 -5.46
CA LYS A 151 -22.92 13.64 -5.82
C LYS A 151 -23.52 14.55 -6.89
N ALA A 152 -23.45 15.86 -6.68
CA ALA A 152 -24.00 16.85 -7.60
C ALA A 152 -23.33 16.81 -8.98
N LEU A 153 -22.00 16.64 -9.01
CA LEU A 153 -21.24 16.52 -10.26
C LEU A 153 -21.51 15.21 -10.98
N TRP A 154 -21.58 14.08 -10.25
CA TRP A 154 -21.88 12.79 -10.86
C TRP A 154 -23.28 12.74 -11.47
N ALA A 155 -24.26 13.40 -10.86
CA ALA A 155 -25.61 13.53 -11.42
C ALA A 155 -25.71 14.50 -12.61
N ASP A 156 -24.65 15.27 -12.94
CA ASP A 156 -24.67 16.23 -14.03
C ASP A 156 -24.53 15.55 -15.40
N GLN A 157 -25.41 15.90 -16.34
CA GLN A 157 -25.38 15.34 -17.70
C GLN A 157 -24.06 15.67 -18.43
N GLY A 158 -23.46 16.83 -18.20
CA GLY A 158 -22.18 17.20 -18.81
C GLY A 158 -21.03 16.31 -18.34
N ILE A 159 -21.04 15.92 -17.05
CA ILE A 159 -20.07 14.99 -16.48
C ILE A 159 -20.32 13.56 -16.98
N GLN A 160 -21.57 13.11 -17.05
CA GLN A 160 -21.91 11.81 -17.64
C GLN A 160 -21.48 11.72 -19.11
N ASN A 161 -21.73 12.77 -19.90
CA ASN A 161 -21.27 12.85 -21.30
C ASN A 161 -19.74 12.80 -21.42
N ALA A 162 -19.01 13.47 -20.52
CA ALA A 162 -17.55 13.38 -20.46
C ALA A 162 -17.10 11.94 -20.12
N TYR A 163 -17.80 11.28 -19.19
CA TYR A 163 -17.52 9.90 -18.79
C TYR A 163 -17.80 8.88 -19.91
N ASP A 164 -18.81 9.09 -20.75
CA ASP A 164 -19.02 8.24 -21.93
C ASP A 164 -17.85 8.30 -22.91
N ARG A 165 -17.18 9.46 -22.97
CA ARG A 165 -15.98 9.72 -23.75
C ARG A 165 -14.67 9.42 -23.01
N ARG A 166 -14.71 8.67 -21.90
CA ARG A 166 -13.54 8.30 -21.07
C ARG A 166 -12.40 7.59 -21.79
N ARG A 167 -12.57 7.16 -23.05
CA ARG A 167 -11.49 6.60 -23.87
C ARG A 167 -10.53 7.68 -24.41
N GLU A 168 -10.95 8.94 -24.41
CA GLU A 168 -10.19 10.08 -24.93
C GLU A 168 -9.20 10.66 -23.89
N PHE A 169 -9.29 10.25 -22.63
CA PHE A 169 -8.43 10.70 -21.55
C PHE A 169 -8.14 9.57 -20.56
N GLN A 170 -7.14 9.75 -19.70
CA GLN A 170 -6.77 8.75 -18.69
C GLN A 170 -7.65 8.92 -17.45
N LEU A 171 -8.61 8.02 -17.29
CA LEU A 171 -9.41 7.88 -16.08
C LEU A 171 -9.12 6.51 -15.44
N ASP A 172 -8.61 6.52 -14.21
CA ASP A 172 -8.29 5.29 -13.47
C ASP A 172 -9.49 4.34 -13.44
N PHE A 173 -9.30 3.11 -13.94
CA PHE A 173 -10.35 2.08 -14.05
C PHE A 173 -11.03 1.74 -12.71
N THR A 174 -10.39 2.07 -11.59
CA THR A 174 -10.95 1.85 -10.24
C THR A 174 -12.08 2.81 -9.89
N THR A 175 -12.22 3.94 -10.59
CA THR A 175 -13.23 4.97 -10.25
C THR A 175 -14.64 4.60 -10.70
N GLN A 176 -14.77 3.78 -11.76
CA GLN A 176 -16.05 3.41 -12.37
C GLN A 176 -17.02 2.71 -11.39
N PRO A 177 -16.64 1.62 -10.70
CA PRO A 177 -17.57 0.92 -9.82
C PRO A 177 -17.96 1.73 -8.57
N PHE A 178 -17.08 2.60 -8.05
CA PHE A 178 -17.34 3.33 -6.81
C PHE A 178 -18.22 4.58 -7.00
N LEU A 179 -18.19 5.20 -8.18
CA LEU A 179 -19.10 6.30 -8.52
C LEU A 179 -20.54 5.81 -8.76
N VAL A 180 -20.69 4.55 -9.18
CA VAL A 180 -21.99 3.91 -9.46
C VAL A 180 -22.59 3.27 -8.20
N CYS A 181 -21.77 2.89 -7.23
CA CYS A 181 -22.23 2.20 -6.02
C CYS A 181 -22.57 3.22 -4.92
N ASP A 182 -23.85 3.60 -4.80
CA ASP A 182 -24.38 4.50 -3.76
C ASP A 182 -23.94 4.14 -2.33
N ALA A 183 -23.58 2.88 -2.08
CA ALA A 183 -23.09 2.38 -0.80
C ALA A 183 -21.81 3.08 -0.31
N VAL A 184 -20.88 3.49 -1.20
CA VAL A 184 -19.68 4.25 -0.78
C VAL A 184 -20.03 5.69 -0.40
N MET A 185 -21.14 6.21 -0.91
CA MET A 185 -21.63 7.55 -0.63
C MET A 185 -22.58 7.64 0.59
N CYS A 186 -22.78 6.52 1.29
CA CYS A 186 -23.63 6.41 2.48
C CYS A 186 -22.89 5.97 3.75
N CYS A 187 -21.60 5.60 3.67
CA CYS A 187 -20.79 5.11 4.82
C CYS A 187 -19.69 6.07 5.29
#